data_AF-A0AA41QDZ7-F1
#
_entry.id   AF-A0AA41QDZ7-F1
#
_cell.length_a   1.000
_cell.length_b   1.000
_cell.length_c   1.000
_cell.angle_alpha   90.00
_cell.angle_beta   90.00
_cell.angle_gamma   90.00
#
_symmetry.space_group_name_H-M   'P 1'
#
loop_
_entity.id
_entity.type
_entity.pdbx_description
1 polymer ?
#
loop_
_entity_poly.entity_id
_entity_poly.type
_entity_poly.pdbx_seq_one_letter_code
_entity_poly.pdbx_strand_id
1 'polypeptide(L)'
;MSILKKALAAVATVAVAGSMAVATATPAAADWYEDGVFSLRYTDSIWRVDSASDSAWPLTYEEWQALGFPTPKPAQTDYVKYPWSPTVYAVTFFGNERDEWHWEAITFEQWSRAGYPSPRNAGWIEGSEYFQWGTSSELFVWTPADDVVHKLTYSQWQASGFMPAERIANEGFVKVSGNANIYYSDDLGARSAYGPLTYEDWRYWDFPTPLVVNW
;
A
#
# COMPACT_ATOMS: atom_id res chain seq x y z
N MET A 1 -12.23 5.57 -14.23
CA MET A 1 -11.38 4.57 -13.56
C MET A 1 -9.95 4.88 -13.94
N SER A 2 -9.08 5.17 -12.96
CA SER A 2 -7.76 5.81 -13.08
C SER A 2 -7.77 7.35 -13.02
N ILE A 3 -7.69 7.91 -11.81
CA ILE A 3 -7.20 9.29 -11.60
C ILE A 3 -5.65 9.28 -11.54
N LEU A 4 -5.02 8.12 -11.27
CA LEU A 4 -3.56 7.99 -11.07
C LEU A 4 -2.71 7.58 -12.31
N LYS A 5 -3.28 7.11 -13.43
CA LYS A 5 -2.47 6.68 -14.61
C LYS A 5 -2.14 7.78 -15.63
N LYS A 6 -2.04 9.05 -15.25
CA LYS A 6 -1.58 10.11 -16.17
C LYS A 6 -0.59 11.07 -15.52
N ALA A 7 0.63 10.60 -15.26
CA ALA A 7 1.79 11.46 -15.18
C ALA A 7 2.99 10.76 -15.84
N LEU A 8 3.17 11.04 -17.13
CA LEU A 8 4.33 10.58 -17.90
C LEU A 8 5.42 11.64 -17.84
N ALA A 9 6.61 11.21 -17.41
CA ALA A 9 7.95 11.76 -17.69
C ALA A 9 8.30 13.19 -17.22
N ALA A 10 9.13 13.26 -16.16
CA ALA A 10 10.30 14.13 -16.12
C ALA A 10 11.34 13.61 -15.11
N VAL A 11 12.53 13.26 -15.62
CA VAL A 11 13.71 12.84 -14.86
C VAL A 11 14.38 14.05 -14.23
N ALA A 12 14.74 13.97 -12.94
CA ALA A 12 15.86 14.72 -12.38
C ALA A 12 16.44 14.01 -11.15
N THR A 13 17.65 13.48 -11.34
CA THR A 13 18.48 12.78 -10.36
C THR A 13 19.07 13.77 -9.35
N VAL A 14 18.84 13.56 -8.04
CA VAL A 14 19.72 14.09 -6.98
C VAL A 14 19.92 13.00 -5.95
N ALA A 15 21.10 12.40 -5.98
CA ALA A 15 21.60 11.51 -4.95
C ALA A 15 22.14 12.37 -3.78
N VAL A 16 21.60 12.19 -2.59
CA VAL A 16 22.29 12.55 -1.34
C VAL A 16 22.29 11.31 -0.46
N ALA A 17 23.48 10.74 -0.33
CA ALA A 17 23.79 9.62 0.54
C ALA A 17 23.63 10.06 2.00
N GLY A 18 22.69 9.42 2.69
CA GLY A 18 22.51 9.51 4.13
C GLY A 18 22.22 8.13 4.68
N SER A 19 23.23 7.28 4.73
CA SER A 19 23.15 5.93 5.29
C SER A 19 23.03 6.00 6.82
N MET A 20 21.81 6.18 7.30
CA MET A 20 21.44 5.77 8.64
C MET A 20 20.74 4.42 8.54
N ALA A 21 21.50 3.36 8.88
CA ALA A 21 20.97 2.03 9.05
C ALA A 21 19.93 2.05 10.18
N VAL A 22 18.66 2.18 9.81
CA VAL A 22 17.55 1.84 10.69
C VAL A 22 17.57 0.33 10.79
N ALA A 23 17.88 -0.19 11.97
CA ALA A 23 17.68 -1.59 12.29
C ALA A 23 16.17 -1.86 12.25
N THR A 24 15.62 -2.11 11.05
CA THR A 24 14.46 -2.97 10.94
C THR A 24 14.88 -4.29 11.57
N ALA A 25 14.11 -4.78 12.55
CA ALA A 25 14.28 -6.15 12.97
C ALA A 25 13.94 -7.01 11.74
N THR A 26 14.95 -7.30 10.93
CA THR A 26 14.88 -8.36 9.94
C THR A 26 14.51 -9.59 10.77
N PRO A 27 13.38 -10.26 10.51
CA PRO A 27 13.19 -11.56 11.10
C PRO A 27 14.45 -12.37 10.75
N ALA A 28 15.02 -13.03 11.76
CA ALA A 28 16.25 -13.79 11.63
C ALA A 28 16.21 -14.58 10.32
N ALA A 29 17.26 -14.46 9.49
CA ALA A 29 17.38 -15.14 8.22
C ALA A 29 17.21 -16.65 8.42
N ALA A 30 15.96 -17.11 8.33
CA ALA A 30 15.59 -18.49 8.16
C ALA A 30 15.71 -18.77 6.67
N ASP A 31 16.02 -19.99 6.26
CA ASP A 31 15.83 -20.41 4.88
C ASP A 31 14.33 -20.29 4.56
N TRP A 32 13.93 -19.17 3.94
CA TRP A 32 12.53 -18.76 3.89
C TRP A 32 11.68 -19.52 2.86
N TYR A 33 12.20 -20.55 2.17
CA TYR A 33 11.53 -21.83 1.90
C TYR A 33 12.36 -22.71 0.96
N GLU A 34 12.40 -24.01 1.24
CA GLU A 34 12.84 -25.02 0.28
C GLU A 34 11.79 -25.19 -0.83
N ASP A 35 12.25 -25.56 -2.03
CA ASP A 35 11.39 -26.03 -3.12
C ASP A 35 10.26 -26.95 -2.60
N GLY A 36 9.00 -26.58 -2.85
CA GLY A 36 7.89 -27.40 -2.36
C GLY A 36 6.50 -26.90 -2.70
N VAL A 37 5.52 -27.58 -2.08
CA VAL A 37 4.09 -27.24 -2.16
C VAL A 37 3.61 -26.81 -0.78
N PHE A 38 2.88 -25.71 -0.74
CA PHE A 38 2.49 -25.01 0.48
C PHE A 38 0.99 -24.75 0.53
N SER A 39 0.43 -24.68 1.74
CA SER A 39 -0.97 -24.30 1.96
C SER A 39 -1.06 -23.02 2.78
N LEU A 40 -2.01 -22.16 2.42
CA LEU A 40 -2.28 -20.94 3.15
C LEU A 40 -3.29 -21.21 4.27
N ARG A 41 -3.01 -20.76 5.50
CA ARG A 41 -3.89 -21.07 6.65
C ARG A 41 -5.26 -20.39 6.58
N TYR A 42 -5.38 -19.32 5.79
CA TYR A 42 -6.57 -18.49 5.68
C TYR A 42 -7.43 -18.79 4.44
N THR A 43 -6.99 -19.69 3.54
CA THR A 43 -7.75 -20.17 2.37
C THR A 43 -7.56 -21.68 2.15
N ASP A 44 -8.22 -22.24 1.14
CA ASP A 44 -7.96 -23.62 0.65
C ASP A 44 -6.88 -23.65 -0.45
N SER A 45 -6.23 -22.51 -0.75
CA SER A 45 -5.27 -22.46 -1.84
C SER A 45 -4.01 -23.24 -1.51
N ILE A 46 -3.53 -23.96 -2.54
CA ILE A 46 -2.27 -24.66 -2.54
C ILE A 46 -1.34 -23.88 -3.48
N TRP A 47 -0.10 -23.68 -3.06
CA TRP A 47 0.90 -22.91 -3.79
C TRP A 47 2.11 -23.78 -4.08
N ARG A 48 2.72 -23.56 -5.24
CA ARG A 48 4.04 -24.08 -5.60
C ARG A 48 5.05 -22.97 -5.36
N VAL A 49 6.15 -23.31 -4.68
CA VAL A 49 7.36 -22.48 -4.62
C VAL A 49 8.43 -23.24 -5.37
N ASP A 50 9.00 -22.63 -6.40
CA ASP A 50 10.15 -23.13 -7.16
C ASP A 50 11.37 -22.24 -6.88
N SER A 51 12.27 -22.77 -6.06
CA SER A 51 13.51 -22.06 -5.69
C SER A 51 14.50 -21.91 -6.85
N ALA A 52 14.39 -22.71 -7.90
CA ALA A 52 15.31 -22.61 -9.05
C ALA A 52 14.93 -21.46 -10.00
N SER A 53 13.64 -21.12 -10.04
CA SER A 53 13.10 -20.00 -10.83
C SER A 53 12.68 -18.80 -9.98
N ASP A 54 12.91 -18.86 -8.66
CA ASP A 54 12.59 -17.81 -7.69
C ASP A 54 11.13 -17.33 -7.81
N SER A 55 10.22 -18.30 -7.88
CA SER A 55 8.83 -18.04 -8.24
C SER A 55 7.88 -18.83 -7.35
N ALA A 56 6.78 -18.18 -6.95
CA ALA A 56 5.68 -18.80 -6.23
C ALA A 56 4.35 -18.52 -6.94
N TRP A 57 3.52 -19.55 -7.11
CA TRP A 57 2.22 -19.43 -7.77
C TRP A 57 1.18 -20.38 -7.19
N PRO A 58 -0.12 -20.03 -7.23
CA PRO A 58 -1.18 -20.94 -6.82
C PRO A 58 -1.29 -22.10 -7.82
N LEU A 59 -1.47 -23.31 -7.29
CA LEU A 59 -1.75 -24.51 -8.05
C LEU A 59 -3.24 -24.73 -8.19
N THR A 60 -3.67 -25.08 -9.39
CA THR A 60 -4.96 -25.70 -9.63
C THR A 60 -4.97 -27.15 -9.13
N TYR A 61 -6.17 -27.74 -8.99
CA TYR A 61 -6.30 -29.13 -8.60
C TYR A 61 -5.60 -30.07 -9.60
N GLU A 62 -5.73 -29.81 -10.90
CA GLU A 62 -5.13 -30.57 -11.98
C GLU A 62 -3.59 -30.50 -11.94
N GLU A 63 -3.02 -29.33 -11.67
CA GLU A 63 -1.56 -29.17 -11.52
C GLU A 63 -1.05 -29.88 -10.27
N TRP A 64 -1.74 -29.74 -9.14
CA TRP A 64 -1.39 -30.46 -7.91
C TRP A 64 -1.49 -31.99 -8.09
N GLN A 65 -2.49 -32.46 -8.84
CA GLN A 65 -2.62 -33.86 -9.24
C GLN A 65 -1.46 -34.30 -10.14
N ALA A 66 -1.06 -33.49 -11.12
CA ALA A 66 0.04 -33.80 -12.02
C ALA A 66 1.38 -33.93 -11.27
N LEU A 67 1.54 -33.22 -10.16
CA LEU A 67 2.68 -33.36 -9.24
C LEU A 67 2.60 -34.61 -8.35
N GLY A 68 1.53 -35.39 -8.42
CA GLY A 68 1.32 -36.59 -7.62
C GLY A 68 0.77 -36.33 -6.21
N PHE A 69 0.03 -35.23 -6.03
CA PHE A 69 -0.55 -34.82 -4.74
C PHE A 69 0.48 -34.74 -3.59
N PRO A 70 1.61 -34.03 -3.76
CA PRO A 70 2.53 -33.81 -2.65
C PRO A 70 1.79 -33.17 -1.48
N THR A 71 2.02 -33.65 -0.26
CA THR A 71 1.38 -33.11 0.94
C THR A 71 1.82 -31.66 1.15
N PRO A 72 0.90 -30.67 1.15
CA PRO A 72 1.27 -29.27 1.32
C PRO A 72 1.80 -28.99 2.74
N LYS A 73 2.90 -28.25 2.83
CA LYS A 73 3.42 -27.71 4.10
C LYS A 73 2.68 -26.40 4.43
N PRO A 74 2.36 -26.09 5.70
CA PRO A 74 1.79 -24.78 6.04
C PRO A 74 2.77 -23.66 5.70
N ALA A 75 2.33 -22.66 4.93
CA ALA A 75 3.11 -21.46 4.66
C ALA A 75 3.20 -20.57 5.91
N GLN A 76 4.30 -19.83 6.02
CA GLN A 76 4.51 -18.85 7.07
C GLN A 76 3.88 -17.55 6.63
N THR A 77 2.92 -17.12 7.44
CA THR A 77 2.11 -15.96 7.16
C THR A 77 2.14 -15.04 8.38
N ASP A 78 2.51 -13.79 8.16
CA ASP A 78 2.32 -12.70 9.12
C ASP A 78 0.99 -11.98 8.83
N TYR A 79 0.42 -11.34 9.84
CA TYR A 79 -0.84 -10.61 9.71
C TYR A 79 -0.63 -9.18 10.12
N VAL A 80 -0.96 -8.26 9.23
CA VAL A 80 -0.66 -6.84 9.40
C VAL A 80 -1.88 -5.98 9.11
N LYS A 81 -1.86 -4.75 9.62
CA LYS A 81 -2.83 -3.73 9.25
C LYS A 81 -2.25 -2.33 9.40
N TYR A 82 -2.88 -1.35 8.79
CA TYR A 82 -2.61 0.04 9.15
C TYR A 82 -3.26 0.41 10.49
N PRO A 83 -2.62 1.28 11.32
CA PRO A 83 -3.23 1.76 12.56
C PRO A 83 -4.59 2.45 12.39
N TRP A 84 -4.84 3.04 11.21
CA TRP A 84 -6.05 3.79 10.88
C TRP A 84 -7.08 2.98 10.06
N SER A 85 -6.75 1.76 9.64
CA SER A 85 -7.66 0.89 8.87
C SER A 85 -8.05 -0.35 9.69
N PRO A 86 -9.31 -0.82 9.59
CA PRO A 86 -9.71 -2.11 10.14
C PRO A 86 -9.24 -3.30 9.29
N THR A 87 -8.83 -3.07 8.05
CA THR A 87 -8.51 -4.15 7.09
C THR A 87 -7.24 -4.87 7.50
N VAL A 88 -7.34 -6.20 7.56
CA VAL A 88 -6.23 -7.10 7.87
C VAL A 88 -5.67 -7.64 6.56
N TYR A 89 -4.36 -7.70 6.49
CA TYR A 89 -3.63 -8.27 5.36
C TYR A 89 -2.85 -9.48 5.85
N ALA A 90 -2.97 -10.58 5.12
CA ALA A 90 -2.08 -11.72 5.25
C ALA A 90 -0.84 -11.48 4.36
N VAL A 91 0.33 -11.67 4.94
CA VAL A 91 1.63 -11.56 4.26
C VAL A 91 2.28 -12.93 4.31
N THR A 92 2.17 -13.67 3.21
CA THR A 92 2.79 -14.99 3.10
C THR A 92 4.16 -14.83 2.47
N PHE A 93 5.19 -15.28 3.19
CA PHE A 93 6.56 -15.19 2.74
C PHE A 93 6.88 -16.38 1.85
N PHE A 94 7.21 -16.14 0.58
CA PHE A 94 7.71 -17.18 -0.32
C PHE A 94 9.19 -16.99 -0.71
N GLY A 95 9.80 -15.91 -0.22
CA GLY A 95 11.19 -15.59 -0.46
C GLY A 95 11.68 -14.46 0.47
N ASN A 96 12.89 -13.96 0.20
CA ASN A 96 13.59 -12.97 1.02
C ASN A 96 13.20 -11.53 0.70
N GLU A 97 12.86 -11.27 -0.56
CA GLU A 97 12.55 -9.92 -1.04
C GLU A 97 11.04 -9.66 -0.97
N ARG A 98 10.65 -8.39 -0.80
CA ARG A 98 9.25 -8.01 -0.52
C ARG A 98 8.31 -8.29 -1.69
N ASP A 99 8.84 -8.26 -2.91
CA ASP A 99 8.18 -8.56 -4.17
C ASP A 99 7.95 -10.07 -4.39
N GLU A 100 8.67 -10.92 -3.65
CA GLU A 100 8.42 -12.38 -3.61
C GLU A 100 7.33 -12.76 -2.60
N TRP A 101 6.87 -11.81 -1.78
CA TRP A 101 5.83 -12.07 -0.79
C TRP A 101 4.44 -11.99 -1.42
N HIS A 102 3.55 -12.87 -0.99
CA HIS A 102 2.13 -12.81 -1.36
C HIS A 102 1.36 -11.98 -0.32
N TRP A 103 0.83 -10.84 -0.76
CA TRP A 103 0.04 -9.92 0.05
C TRP A 103 -1.43 -10.03 -0.32
N GLU A 104 -2.29 -10.22 0.66
CA GLU A 104 -3.73 -10.35 0.44
C GLU A 104 -4.51 -9.66 1.55
N ALA A 105 -5.40 -8.73 1.18
CA ALA A 105 -6.42 -8.25 2.11
C ALA A 105 -7.43 -9.38 2.35
N ILE A 106 -7.61 -9.75 3.61
CA ILE A 106 -8.43 -10.92 3.98
C ILE A 106 -9.78 -10.50 4.57
N THR A 107 -10.81 -11.29 4.28
CA THR A 107 -12.14 -11.12 4.88
C THR A 107 -12.15 -11.58 6.33
N PHE A 108 -13.23 -11.24 7.04
CA PHE A 108 -13.44 -11.71 8.41
C PHE A 108 -13.47 -13.25 8.50
N GLU A 109 -14.07 -13.93 7.52
CA GLU A 109 -14.11 -15.39 7.46
C GLU A 109 -12.72 -16.00 7.26
N GLN A 110 -11.91 -15.43 6.37
CA GLN A 110 -10.52 -15.86 6.14
C GLN A 110 -9.66 -15.62 7.40
N TRP A 111 -9.84 -14.49 8.08
CA TRP A 111 -9.15 -14.20 9.35
C TRP A 111 -9.59 -15.13 10.49
N SER A 112 -10.88 -15.46 10.56
CA SER A 112 -11.41 -16.46 11.48
C SER A 112 -10.82 -17.84 11.20
N ARG A 113 -10.71 -18.22 9.93
CA ARG A 113 -10.12 -19.50 9.51
C ARG A 113 -8.65 -19.62 9.91
N ALA A 114 -7.91 -18.51 9.86
CA ALA A 114 -6.55 -18.44 10.36
C ALA A 114 -6.44 -18.54 11.90
N GLY A 115 -7.56 -18.48 12.63
CA GLY A 115 -7.59 -18.56 14.09
C GLY A 115 -7.49 -17.20 14.79
N TYR A 116 -7.91 -16.11 14.14
CA TYR A 116 -7.85 -14.75 14.68
C TYR A 116 -6.45 -14.29 15.17
N PRO A 117 -5.40 -14.46 14.35
CA PRO A 117 -4.07 -13.93 14.69
C PRO A 117 -4.15 -12.42 14.93
N SER A 118 -3.50 -11.94 16.00
CA SER A 118 -3.45 -10.51 16.32
C SER A 118 -2.60 -9.77 15.28
N PRO A 119 -3.17 -8.87 14.45
CA PRO A 119 -2.41 -8.20 13.41
C PRO A 119 -1.46 -7.17 14.01
N ARG A 120 -0.20 -7.12 13.53
CA ARG A 120 0.71 -6.02 13.87
C ARG A 120 0.37 -4.78 13.07
N ASN A 121 0.72 -3.62 13.61
CA ASN A 121 0.69 -2.39 12.83
C ASN A 121 1.83 -2.38 11.80
N ALA A 122 1.50 -2.10 10.55
CA ALA A 122 2.46 -1.84 9.49
C ALA A 122 2.44 -0.35 9.12
N GLY A 123 3.60 0.20 8.80
CA GLY A 123 3.71 1.53 8.23
C GLY A 123 3.59 1.55 6.71
N TRP A 124 3.73 0.38 6.05
CA TRP A 124 3.60 0.18 4.62
C TRP A 124 3.08 -1.24 4.32
N ILE A 125 2.25 -1.36 3.29
CA ILE A 125 1.65 -2.58 2.76
C ILE A 125 1.73 -2.50 1.22
N GLU A 126 1.97 -3.63 0.56
CA GLU A 126 2.11 -3.73 -0.89
C GLU A 126 1.00 -2.99 -1.65
N GLY A 127 1.38 -2.33 -2.75
CA GLY A 127 0.48 -1.50 -3.56
C GLY A 127 0.06 -0.16 -2.95
N SER A 128 0.51 0.20 -1.74
CA SER A 128 0.19 1.52 -1.16
C SER A 128 1.01 2.63 -1.82
N GLU A 129 0.33 3.70 -2.23
CA GLU A 129 0.93 4.83 -2.95
C GLU A 129 0.99 6.07 -2.07
N TYR A 130 2.17 6.68 -1.96
CA TYR A 130 2.39 7.86 -1.12
C TYR A 130 2.48 9.07 -2.02
N PHE A 131 1.82 10.16 -1.64
CA PHE A 131 1.77 11.35 -2.46
C PHE A 131 1.63 12.64 -1.65
N GLN A 132 1.89 13.75 -2.33
CA GLN A 132 1.79 15.11 -1.83
C GLN A 132 1.12 15.98 -2.89
N TRP A 133 0.07 16.71 -2.50
CA TRP A 133 -0.57 17.70 -3.37
C TRP A 133 0.36 18.89 -3.64
N GLY A 134 0.28 19.49 -4.82
CA GLY A 134 1.03 20.70 -5.16
C GLY A 134 0.69 21.88 -4.27
N THR A 135 -0.53 21.88 -3.72
CA THR A 135 -1.09 22.94 -2.85
C THR A 135 -0.78 22.77 -1.36
N SER A 136 -0.22 21.64 -0.90
CA SER A 136 0.01 21.35 0.53
C SER A 136 1.35 20.68 0.76
N SER A 137 1.95 20.91 1.93
CA SER A 137 3.14 20.18 2.38
C SER A 137 2.80 18.87 3.10
N GLU A 138 1.52 18.55 3.28
CA GLU A 138 1.06 17.32 3.92
C GLU A 138 1.30 16.10 3.03
N LEU A 139 1.54 14.95 3.67
CA LEU A 139 1.74 13.67 3.01
C LEU A 139 0.49 12.82 3.14
N PHE A 140 0.18 12.06 2.10
CA PHE A 140 -0.96 11.18 2.04
C PHE A 140 -0.52 9.80 1.58
N VAL A 141 -1.30 8.79 1.95
CA VAL A 141 -1.21 7.44 1.39
C VAL A 141 -2.57 7.04 0.86
N TRP A 142 -2.60 6.47 -0.35
CA TRP A 142 -3.74 5.76 -0.88
C TRP A 142 -3.50 4.25 -0.75
N THR A 143 -4.51 3.54 -0.25
CA THR A 143 -4.43 2.09 -0.03
C THR A 143 -5.42 1.38 -0.95
N PRO A 144 -4.96 0.54 -1.91
CA PRO A 144 -5.82 0.03 -2.97
C PRO A 144 -6.91 -0.93 -2.48
N ALA A 145 -6.67 -1.73 -1.43
CA ALA A 145 -7.65 -2.71 -0.99
C ALA A 145 -8.88 -2.08 -0.31
N ASP A 146 -8.69 -0.92 0.34
CA ASP A 146 -9.75 -0.20 1.05
C ASP A 146 -10.28 1.00 0.25
N ASP A 147 -9.59 1.40 -0.82
CA ASP A 147 -9.79 2.64 -1.56
C ASP A 147 -9.86 3.88 -0.65
N VAL A 148 -9.00 3.91 0.38
CA VAL A 148 -8.93 4.98 1.37
C VAL A 148 -7.70 5.83 1.13
N VAL A 149 -7.89 7.15 1.20
CA VAL A 149 -6.80 8.13 1.35
C VAL A 149 -6.67 8.50 2.82
N HIS A 150 -5.44 8.51 3.32
CA HIS A 150 -5.13 8.85 4.71
C HIS A 150 -4.00 9.87 4.76
N LYS A 151 -4.21 10.99 5.47
CA LYS A 151 -3.19 12.00 5.74
C LYS A 151 -2.23 11.49 6.81
N LEU A 152 -0.97 11.38 6.43
CA LEU A 152 0.08 10.85 7.29
C LEU A 152 0.55 11.88 8.32
N THR A 153 0.67 11.42 9.55
CA THR A 153 1.53 12.09 10.53
C THR A 153 3.00 11.76 10.25
N TYR A 154 3.91 12.57 10.81
CA TYR A 154 5.35 12.30 10.70
C TYR A 154 5.72 10.90 11.22
N SER A 155 5.14 10.46 12.35
CA SER A 155 5.44 9.14 12.91
C SER A 155 4.91 8.00 12.03
N GLN A 156 3.81 8.19 11.32
CA GLN A 156 3.28 7.20 10.38
C GLN A 156 4.16 7.10 9.13
N TRP A 157 4.62 8.23 8.60
CA TRP A 157 5.59 8.24 7.49
C TRP A 157 6.95 7.67 7.90
N GLN A 158 7.41 7.94 9.13
CA GLN A 158 8.60 7.29 9.67
C GLN A 158 8.41 5.77 9.81
N ALA A 159 7.25 5.32 10.30
CA ALA A 159 6.95 3.89 10.43
C ALA A 159 6.87 3.18 9.08
N SER A 160 6.59 3.89 7.98
CA SER A 160 6.68 3.34 6.62
C SER A 160 8.12 3.18 6.13
N GLY A 161 9.10 3.69 6.88
CA GLY A 161 10.49 3.76 6.43
C GLY A 161 10.76 4.95 5.52
N PHE A 162 9.98 6.03 5.65
CA PHE A 162 10.06 7.22 4.79
C PHE A 162 9.83 6.89 3.31
N MET A 163 8.77 6.12 3.03
CA MET A 163 8.40 5.80 1.64
C MET A 163 8.34 7.07 0.78
N PRO A 164 8.92 7.06 -0.43
CA PRO A 164 8.94 8.22 -1.30
C PRO A 164 7.52 8.61 -1.67
N ALA A 165 7.23 9.91 -1.58
CA ALA A 165 5.94 10.45 -1.96
C ALA A 165 6.03 11.14 -3.32
N GLU A 166 5.12 10.80 -4.23
CA GLU A 166 4.97 11.48 -5.51
C GLU A 166 4.39 12.88 -5.29
N ARG A 167 4.99 13.90 -5.90
CA ARG A 167 4.47 15.27 -5.84
C ARG A 167 3.55 15.55 -7.03
N ILE A 168 2.28 15.81 -6.75
CA ILE A 168 1.27 16.19 -7.73
C ILE A 168 1.31 17.71 -7.93
N ALA A 169 2.32 18.20 -8.65
CA ALA A 169 2.75 19.61 -8.60
C ALA A 169 1.74 20.66 -9.14
N ASN A 170 0.80 20.29 -10.00
CA ASN A 170 -0.17 21.22 -10.61
C ASN A 170 -1.62 20.99 -10.19
N GLU A 171 -1.84 20.14 -9.18
CA GLU A 171 -3.18 19.81 -8.69
C GLU A 171 -3.28 19.95 -7.17
N GLY A 172 -4.50 20.09 -6.68
CA GLY A 172 -4.80 20.03 -5.26
C GLY A 172 -5.99 20.88 -4.85
N PHE A 173 -5.98 21.28 -3.58
CA PHE A 173 -7.11 21.91 -2.92
C PHE A 173 -6.85 23.40 -2.73
N VAL A 174 -7.81 24.23 -3.12
CA VAL A 174 -7.72 25.69 -3.00
C VAL A 174 -8.92 26.25 -2.27
N LYS A 175 -8.72 27.37 -1.58
CA LYS A 175 -9.77 28.15 -0.94
C LYS A 175 -9.69 29.59 -1.42
N VAL A 176 -10.79 30.11 -1.95
CA VAL A 176 -10.84 31.52 -2.37
C VAL A 176 -10.97 32.42 -1.14
N SER A 177 -10.11 33.43 -1.05
CA SER A 177 -10.14 34.42 0.04
C SER A 177 -11.49 35.14 0.09
N GLY A 178 -12.04 35.31 1.29
CA GLY A 178 -13.38 35.87 1.49
C GLY A 178 -14.53 34.90 1.20
N ASN A 179 -14.24 33.68 0.73
CA ASN A 179 -15.21 32.61 0.55
C ASN A 179 -14.91 31.45 1.53
N ALA A 180 -15.94 30.79 2.05
CA ALA A 180 -15.80 29.63 2.92
C ALA A 180 -15.56 28.33 2.14
N ASN A 181 -15.86 28.30 0.84
CA ASN A 181 -15.82 27.12 0.01
C ASN A 181 -14.39 26.67 -0.31
N ILE A 182 -14.22 25.36 -0.38
CA ILE A 182 -13.00 24.68 -0.83
C ILE A 182 -13.28 24.11 -2.22
N TYR A 183 -12.26 24.09 -3.06
CA TYR A 183 -12.33 23.63 -4.42
C TYR A 183 -11.19 22.67 -4.71
N TYR A 184 -11.42 21.72 -5.61
CA TYR A 184 -10.36 20.96 -6.25
C TYR A 184 -9.95 21.64 -7.56
N SER A 185 -8.65 21.68 -7.84
CA SER A 185 -8.06 22.19 -9.07
C SER A 185 -7.16 21.10 -9.64
N ASP A 186 -7.40 20.70 -10.89
CA ASP A 186 -6.55 19.82 -11.69
C ASP A 186 -5.55 20.59 -12.57
N ASP A 187 -5.67 21.92 -12.60
CA ASP A 187 -4.69 22.82 -13.23
C ASP A 187 -4.65 24.16 -12.48
N LEU A 188 -3.71 24.25 -11.52
CA LEU A 188 -3.48 25.47 -10.76
C LEU A 188 -3.01 26.63 -11.65
N GLY A 189 -2.34 26.33 -12.77
CA GLY A 189 -1.86 27.31 -13.74
C GLY A 189 -2.99 27.98 -14.52
N ALA A 190 -4.01 27.22 -14.90
CA ALA A 190 -5.20 27.72 -15.59
C ALA A 190 -6.15 28.50 -14.66
N ARG A 191 -5.94 28.45 -13.33
CA ARG A 191 -6.87 28.97 -12.31
C ARG A 191 -8.26 28.39 -12.47
N SER A 192 -8.35 27.17 -12.97
CA SER A 192 -9.60 26.42 -13.05
C SER A 192 -9.77 25.61 -11.78
N ALA A 193 -10.92 25.77 -11.16
CA ALA A 193 -11.39 24.90 -10.12
C ALA A 193 -12.65 24.19 -10.62
N TYR A 194 -12.82 22.94 -10.22
CA TYR A 194 -14.14 22.31 -10.24
C TYR A 194 -15.09 23.10 -9.32
N GLY A 195 -16.39 22.85 -9.38
CA GLY A 195 -17.34 23.46 -8.44
C GLY A 195 -16.93 23.28 -6.97
N PRO A 196 -17.55 24.03 -6.04
CA PRO A 196 -17.22 23.90 -4.62
C PRO A 196 -17.38 22.45 -4.17
N LEU A 197 -16.37 21.93 -3.48
CA LEU A 197 -16.38 20.58 -2.93
C LEU A 197 -17.43 20.45 -1.85
N THR A 198 -18.08 19.30 -1.79
CA THR A 198 -18.88 18.93 -0.63
C THR A 198 -17.96 18.53 0.53
N TYR A 199 -18.51 18.47 1.74
CA TYR A 199 -17.79 17.93 2.89
C TYR A 199 -17.36 16.48 2.68
N GLU A 200 -18.19 15.68 2.00
CA GLU A 200 -17.88 14.27 1.70
C GLU A 200 -16.71 14.14 0.74
N ASP A 201 -16.65 14.97 -0.31
CA ASP A 201 -15.51 14.98 -1.24
C ASP A 201 -14.22 15.39 -0.53
N TRP A 202 -14.26 16.44 0.30
CA TRP A 202 -13.07 16.90 1.03
C TRP A 202 -12.61 15.88 2.09
N ARG A 203 -13.57 15.20 2.74
CA ARG A 203 -13.32 14.12 3.68
C ARG A 203 -12.71 12.89 3.01
N TYR A 204 -13.12 12.55 1.79
CA TYR A 204 -12.57 11.40 1.05
C TYR A 204 -11.05 11.52 0.92
N TRP A 205 -10.53 12.72 0.68
CA TRP A 205 -9.10 13.01 0.60
C TRP A 205 -8.42 13.26 1.96
N ASP A 206 -9.10 12.96 3.05
CA ASP A 206 -8.69 13.19 4.43
C ASP A 206 -8.34 14.66 4.74
N PHE A 207 -9.21 15.56 4.30
CA PHE A 207 -9.18 16.99 4.60
C PHE A 207 -7.85 17.70 4.29
N PRO A 208 -7.32 17.65 3.05
CA PRO A 208 -6.08 18.36 2.73
C PRO A 208 -6.21 19.85 3.04
N THR A 209 -5.16 20.43 3.61
CA THR A 209 -5.12 21.87 3.90
C THR A 209 -5.10 22.63 2.57
N PRO A 210 -6.12 23.46 2.27
CA PRO A 210 -6.19 24.13 0.98
C PRO A 210 -5.24 25.33 0.91
N LEU A 211 -4.69 25.57 -0.27
CA LEU A 211 -3.97 26.80 -0.58
C LEU A 211 -4.96 27.96 -0.67
N VAL A 212 -4.73 29.04 0.08
CA VAL A 212 -5.56 30.24 -0.01
C VAL A 212 -5.16 31.05 -1.25
N VAL A 213 -6.12 31.32 -2.13
CA VAL A 213 -5.94 32.05 -3.38
C VAL A 213 -6.84 33.28 -3.45
N ASN A 214 -6.40 34.31 -4.17
CA ASN A 214 -7.17 35.55 -4.41
C ASN A 214 -7.58 35.64 -5.89
N TRP A 215 -8.24 34.60 -6.41
CA TRP A 215 -8.72 34.61 -7.79
C TRP A 215 -9.84 35.63 -8.00
#